data_AF-A0A1F8J0T8-F1
#
_entry.id   AF-A0A1F8J0T8-F1
#
_cell.length_a   1.000
_cell.length_b   1.000
_cell.length_c   1.000
_cell.angle_alpha   90.00
_cell.angle_beta   90.00
_cell.angle_gamma   90.00
#
_symmetry.space_group_name_H-M   'P 1'
#
loop_
_entity.id
_entity.type
_entity.pdbx_description
1 polymer ?
#
loop_
_entity_poly.entity_id
_entity_poly.type
_entity_poly.pdbx_seq_one_letter_code
_entity_poly.pdbx_strand_id
1 'polypeptide(L)'
;MVVGKDEFINGTLGVYIAPDYVVPQEPDEPAKAVILPSTLEMLSRNCKIVDARHPSGEGYIKGYRIKVKKFRGEWSQGLLLRAPLNSVEGQDIMQLLKIGHYEPPIETTAGSEADISPEIPCPKFDVESLAQFNKVLHSGMEIVITEKIHGAQARFLYDGIRFHCGSKNEWKKENPSSIWWRALETTSGSEGLAQSHPEITIYGEIYGSGVQDLSY
;
A
#
# COMPACT_ATOMS: atom_id res chain seq x y z
N MET A 1 3.99 -14.75 -12.96
CA MET A 1 4.23 -15.46 -11.68
C MET A 1 4.65 -16.88 -12.01
N VAL A 2 5.66 -17.40 -11.32
CA VAL A 2 6.19 -18.75 -11.53
C VAL A 2 5.55 -19.68 -10.50
N VAL A 3 5.06 -20.83 -10.95
CA VAL A 3 4.43 -21.87 -10.12
C VAL A 3 5.10 -23.22 -10.37
N GLY A 4 4.88 -24.19 -9.49
CA GLY A 4 5.36 -25.56 -9.67
C GLY A 4 4.76 -26.18 -10.93
N LYS A 5 5.52 -27.07 -11.58
CA LYS A 5 5.03 -27.82 -12.74
C LYS A 5 3.85 -28.69 -12.29
N ASP A 6 2.77 -28.70 -13.08
CA ASP A 6 1.57 -29.50 -12.85
C ASP A 6 0.82 -29.17 -11.53
N GLU A 7 1.17 -28.05 -10.89
CA GLU A 7 0.55 -27.62 -9.64
C GLU A 7 -0.83 -26.98 -9.89
N PHE A 8 -0.98 -26.23 -10.98
CA PHE A 8 -2.22 -25.52 -11.32
C PHE A 8 -2.71 -25.91 -12.72
N ILE A 9 -4.04 -25.98 -12.85
CA ILE A 9 -4.73 -26.20 -14.13
C ILE A 9 -5.44 -24.90 -14.49
N ASN A 10 -5.35 -24.46 -15.75
CA ASN A 10 -6.05 -23.26 -16.20
C ASN A 10 -7.55 -23.35 -15.92
N GLY A 11 -8.12 -22.27 -15.39
CA GLY A 11 -9.53 -22.21 -14.98
C GLY A 11 -9.82 -22.71 -13.56
N THR A 12 -8.81 -23.20 -12.83
CA THR A 12 -8.96 -23.52 -11.40
C THR A 12 -8.76 -22.28 -10.52
N LEU A 13 -9.50 -22.21 -9.42
CA LEU A 13 -9.34 -21.12 -8.44
C LEU A 13 -8.03 -21.28 -7.67
N GLY A 14 -7.37 -20.15 -7.45
CA GLY A 14 -6.18 -20.05 -6.62
C GLY A 14 -6.24 -18.80 -5.74
N VAL A 15 -5.52 -18.83 -4.63
CA VAL A 15 -5.29 -17.66 -3.79
C VAL A 15 -4.07 -16.94 -4.31
N TYR A 16 -4.26 -15.72 -4.82
CA TYR A 16 -3.15 -14.86 -5.21
C TYR A 16 -2.77 -13.92 -4.08
N ILE A 17 -1.51 -13.97 -3.66
CA ILE A 17 -0.93 -13.04 -2.69
C ILE A 17 0.03 -12.13 -3.44
N ALA A 18 -0.31 -10.85 -3.56
CA ALA A 18 0.46 -9.87 -4.31
C ALA A 18 1.81 -9.54 -3.62
N PRO A 19 2.76 -8.89 -4.33
CA PRO A 19 3.93 -8.30 -3.69
C PRO A 19 3.56 -7.36 -2.54
N ASP A 20 4.48 -7.19 -1.59
CA ASP A 20 4.35 -6.36 -0.38
C ASP A 20 3.37 -6.87 0.69
N TYR A 21 2.70 -7.98 0.43
CA TYR A 21 2.04 -8.74 1.47
C TYR A 21 3.00 -9.71 2.18
N VAL A 22 2.62 -10.08 3.40
CA VAL A 22 3.42 -10.90 4.32
C VAL A 22 2.65 -12.14 4.72
N VAL A 23 3.23 -13.29 4.41
CA VAL A 23 2.71 -14.61 4.80
C VAL A 23 3.18 -14.92 6.22
N PRO A 24 2.30 -15.22 7.18
CA PRO A 24 2.72 -15.49 8.56
C PRO A 24 3.70 -16.66 8.62
N GLN A 25 4.78 -16.54 9.40
CA GLN A 25 5.74 -17.63 9.56
C GLN A 25 5.13 -18.83 10.31
N GLU A 26 4.14 -18.56 11.15
CA GLU A 26 3.40 -19.51 11.97
C GLU A 26 1.89 -19.29 11.73
N PRO A 27 1.34 -19.82 10.62
CA PRO A 27 -0.09 -19.74 10.37
C PRO A 27 -0.88 -20.50 11.45
N ASP A 28 -2.07 -20.02 11.77
CA ASP A 28 -3.00 -20.73 12.65
C ASP A 28 -3.78 -21.82 11.90
N GLU A 29 -4.62 -22.59 12.61
CA GLU A 29 -5.29 -23.75 12.02
C GLU A 29 -6.10 -23.44 10.75
N PRO A 30 -6.90 -22.37 10.66
CA PRO A 30 -7.57 -22.00 9.41
C PRO A 30 -6.58 -21.71 8.27
N ALA A 31 -5.51 -20.98 8.55
CA ALA A 31 -4.52 -20.61 7.56
C ALA A 31 -3.66 -21.79 7.10
N LYS A 32 -3.36 -22.76 7.97
CA LYS A 32 -2.60 -23.99 7.66
C LYS A 32 -3.26 -24.88 6.60
N ALA A 33 -4.58 -24.80 6.45
CA ALA A 33 -5.30 -25.52 5.39
C ALA A 33 -4.94 -25.03 3.98
N VAL A 34 -4.38 -23.81 3.86
CA VAL A 34 -4.02 -23.17 2.59
C VAL A 34 -2.52 -22.94 2.49
N ILE A 35 -1.91 -22.44 3.56
CA ILE A 35 -0.46 -22.20 3.68
C ILE A 35 0.20 -23.49 4.14
N LEU A 36 0.50 -24.36 3.17
CA LEU A 36 1.05 -25.69 3.43
C LEU A 36 2.49 -25.62 3.96
N PRO A 37 2.97 -26.65 4.70
CA PRO A 37 4.35 -26.71 5.18
C PRO A 37 5.41 -26.55 4.08
N SER A 38 5.16 -27.10 2.89
CA SER A 38 6.05 -26.93 1.73
C SER A 38 6.12 -25.48 1.23
N THR A 39 5.03 -24.71 1.38
CA THR A 39 5.00 -23.28 1.07
C THR A 39 5.87 -22.52 2.07
N LEU A 40 5.75 -22.80 3.36
CA LEU A 40 6.59 -22.19 4.40
C LEU A 40 8.07 -22.54 4.20
N GLU A 41 8.39 -23.80 3.87
CA GLU A 41 9.75 -24.22 3.56
C GLU A 41 10.32 -23.45 2.36
N MET A 42 9.55 -23.33 1.27
CA MET A 42 9.94 -22.54 0.11
C MET A 42 10.17 -21.07 0.48
N LEU A 43 9.26 -20.46 1.24
CA LEU A 43 9.36 -19.06 1.65
C LEU A 43 10.55 -18.85 2.60
N SER A 44 10.84 -19.77 3.51
CA SER A 44 11.97 -19.67 4.44
C SER A 44 13.32 -19.60 3.74
N ARG A 45 13.47 -20.27 2.60
CA ARG A 45 14.69 -20.27 1.78
C ARG A 45 14.85 -19.00 0.93
N ASN A 46 13.76 -18.28 0.70
CA ASN A 46 13.66 -17.29 -0.37
C ASN A 46 13.30 -15.89 0.13
N CYS A 47 12.60 -15.76 1.24
CA CYS A 47 12.03 -14.51 1.69
C CYS A 47 12.65 -14.07 3.02
N LYS A 48 12.77 -12.75 3.20
CA LYS A 48 13.13 -12.18 4.50
C LYS A 48 11.92 -12.20 5.41
N ILE A 49 12.17 -12.45 6.69
CA ILE A 49 11.18 -12.27 7.74
C ILE A 49 11.11 -10.78 8.09
N VAL A 50 9.90 -10.24 8.12
CA VAL A 50 9.62 -8.85 8.49
C VAL A 50 8.41 -8.81 9.41
N ASP A 51 8.27 -7.70 10.13
CA ASP A 51 7.00 -7.34 10.78
C ASP A 51 6.08 -6.65 9.76
N ALA A 52 4.78 -6.93 9.85
CA ALA A 52 3.76 -6.36 8.99
C ALA A 52 2.47 -6.10 9.76
N ARG A 53 1.69 -5.12 9.31
CA ARG A 53 0.40 -4.81 9.94
C ARG A 53 -0.54 -6.00 9.79
N HIS A 54 -1.17 -6.43 10.88
CA HIS A 54 -2.17 -7.49 10.83
C HIS A 54 -3.37 -7.05 9.97
N PRO A 55 -4.00 -7.95 9.18
CA PRO A 55 -5.11 -7.59 8.29
C PRO A 55 -6.38 -7.08 9.01
N SER A 56 -6.53 -7.34 10.31
CA SER A 56 -7.60 -6.72 11.12
C SER A 56 -7.37 -5.23 11.38
N GLY A 57 -6.18 -4.71 11.06
CA GLY A 57 -5.76 -3.37 11.44
C GLY A 57 -5.25 -3.26 12.87
N GLU A 58 -5.21 -4.34 13.66
CA GLU A 58 -4.73 -4.33 15.05
C GLU A 58 -3.51 -5.23 15.25
N GLY A 59 -2.42 -4.66 15.77
CA GLY A 59 -1.18 -5.39 16.03
C GLY A 59 -0.38 -5.71 14.77
N TYR A 60 0.61 -6.58 14.94
CA TYR A 60 1.57 -6.95 13.91
C TYR A 60 1.69 -8.46 13.81
N ILE A 61 2.03 -8.94 12.61
CA ILE A 61 2.46 -10.31 12.37
C ILE A 61 3.93 -10.32 11.98
N LYS A 62 4.60 -11.42 12.28
CA LYS A 62 5.93 -11.72 11.79
C LYS A 62 5.84 -12.77 10.68
N GLY A 63 6.45 -12.51 9.54
CA GLY A 63 6.29 -13.40 8.40
C GLY A 63 7.16 -13.09 7.20
N TYR A 64 6.99 -13.87 6.13
CA TYR A 64 7.76 -13.79 4.90
C TYR A 64 7.18 -12.74 3.96
N ARG A 65 7.94 -11.67 3.67
CA ARG A 65 7.54 -10.66 2.68
C ARG A 65 7.62 -11.20 1.26
N ILE A 66 6.50 -11.16 0.55
CA ILE A 66 6.44 -11.46 -0.88
C ILE A 66 7.03 -10.28 -1.64
N LYS A 67 8.06 -10.56 -2.45
CA LYS A 67 8.71 -9.57 -3.32
C LYS A 67 8.66 -10.05 -4.75
N VAL A 68 8.73 -9.09 -5.67
CA VAL A 68 9.01 -9.40 -7.07
C VAL A 68 10.39 -10.05 -7.17
N LYS A 69 10.47 -11.15 -7.92
CA LYS A 69 11.70 -11.92 -8.13
C LYS A 69 11.85 -12.30 -9.58
N LYS A 70 13.08 -12.60 -9.98
CA LYS A 70 13.40 -13.14 -11.30
C LYS A 70 13.90 -14.58 -11.16
N PHE A 71 13.22 -15.53 -11.81
CA PHE A 71 13.61 -16.93 -11.82
C PHE A 71 13.98 -17.32 -13.25
N ARG A 72 15.26 -17.67 -13.46
CA ARG A 72 15.77 -18.10 -14.78
C ARG A 72 15.43 -17.14 -15.93
N GLY A 73 15.42 -15.83 -15.66
CA GLY A 73 15.07 -14.82 -16.66
C GLY A 73 13.63 -14.33 -16.61
N GLU A 74 12.72 -15.10 -16.00
CA GLU A 74 11.29 -14.79 -15.96
C GLU A 74 10.89 -14.05 -14.68
N TRP A 75 10.08 -13.01 -14.82
CA TRP A 75 9.55 -12.27 -13.68
C TRP A 75 8.44 -13.05 -12.96
N SER A 76 8.58 -13.17 -11.64
CA SER A 76 7.55 -13.66 -10.74
C SER A 76 7.11 -12.55 -9.80
N GLN A 77 5.83 -12.18 -9.91
CA GLN A 77 5.18 -11.17 -9.10
C GLN A 77 4.05 -11.83 -8.30
N GLY A 78 4.23 -11.91 -6.98
CA GLY A 78 3.28 -12.56 -6.08
C GLY A 78 3.54 -14.06 -5.84
N LEU A 79 2.60 -14.67 -5.13
CA LEU A 79 2.54 -16.09 -4.76
C LEU A 79 1.15 -16.64 -5.08
N LEU A 80 1.07 -17.85 -5.64
CA LEU A 80 -0.19 -18.56 -5.87
C LEU A 80 -0.27 -19.76 -4.95
N LEU A 81 -1.39 -19.88 -4.24
CA LEU A 81 -1.74 -21.05 -3.45
C LEU A 81 -3.03 -21.67 -3.98
N ARG A 82 -3.30 -22.92 -3.62
CA ARG A 82 -4.59 -23.54 -3.93
C ARG A 82 -5.69 -22.85 -3.14
N ALA A 83 -6.81 -22.55 -3.79
CA ALA A 83 -7.97 -22.01 -3.10
C ALA A 83 -8.60 -23.06 -2.17
N PRO A 84 -9.14 -22.66 -1.01
CA PRO A 84 -10.03 -23.49 -0.23
C PRO A 84 -11.18 -24.09 -1.08
N LEU A 85 -11.69 -25.23 -0.64
CA LEU A 85 -12.89 -25.80 -1.26
C LEU A 85 -14.07 -24.82 -1.10
N ASN A 86 -14.84 -24.65 -2.16
CA ASN A 86 -16.00 -23.74 -2.24
C ASN A 86 -15.65 -22.23 -2.17
N SER A 87 -14.40 -21.84 -2.43
CA SER A 87 -14.06 -20.43 -2.64
C SER A 87 -14.79 -19.85 -3.85
N VAL A 88 -15.03 -18.54 -3.80
CA VAL A 88 -15.63 -17.76 -4.89
C VAL A 88 -14.56 -16.84 -5.49
N GLU A 89 -14.57 -16.67 -6.82
CA GLU A 89 -13.67 -15.72 -7.47
C GLU A 89 -13.89 -14.30 -6.92
N GLY A 90 -12.80 -13.58 -6.62
CA GLY A 90 -12.83 -12.23 -6.03
C GLY A 90 -13.10 -12.20 -4.53
N GLN A 91 -13.26 -13.34 -3.86
CA GLN A 91 -13.39 -13.40 -2.41
C GLN A 91 -12.10 -12.95 -1.72
N ASP A 92 -12.21 -11.93 -0.85
CA ASP A 92 -11.13 -11.57 0.06
C ASP A 92 -11.03 -12.58 1.21
N ILE A 93 -9.86 -13.19 1.35
CA ILE A 93 -9.53 -14.14 2.43
C ILE A 93 -8.28 -13.73 3.20
N MET A 94 -7.85 -12.46 3.12
CA MET A 94 -6.67 -11.96 3.82
C MET A 94 -6.76 -12.16 5.33
N GLN A 95 -7.91 -11.89 5.94
CA GLN A 95 -8.12 -12.11 7.38
C GLN A 95 -8.07 -13.59 7.74
N LEU A 96 -8.69 -14.46 6.94
CA LEU A 96 -8.68 -15.91 7.15
C LEU A 96 -7.26 -16.48 7.16
N LEU A 97 -6.40 -15.98 6.26
CA LEU A 97 -5.03 -16.43 6.10
C LEU A 97 -4.01 -15.65 6.94
N LYS A 98 -4.47 -14.62 7.68
CA LYS A 98 -3.63 -13.66 8.41
C LYS A 98 -2.51 -13.05 7.55
N ILE A 99 -2.84 -12.69 6.31
CA ILE A 99 -1.90 -12.03 5.40
C ILE A 99 -1.73 -10.58 5.83
N GLY A 100 -0.53 -10.22 6.26
CA GLY A 100 -0.20 -8.86 6.68
C GLY A 100 0.21 -7.98 5.51
N HIS A 101 0.14 -6.66 5.70
CA HIS A 101 0.65 -5.69 4.74
C HIS A 101 1.97 -5.10 5.25
N TYR A 102 3.04 -5.25 4.46
CA TYR A 102 4.33 -4.68 4.81
C TYR A 102 4.33 -3.18 4.52
N GLU A 103 4.61 -2.39 5.56
CA GLU A 103 4.91 -0.98 5.43
C GLU A 103 6.40 -0.79 5.75
N PRO A 104 7.18 -0.12 4.88
CA PRO A 104 8.57 0.19 5.20
C PRO A 104 8.61 1.07 6.45
N PRO A 105 9.60 0.88 7.34
CA PRO A 105 9.82 1.78 8.46
C PRO A 105 9.93 3.22 7.96
N ILE A 106 9.18 4.13 8.56
CA ILE A 106 9.30 5.55 8.27
C ILE A 106 10.55 6.04 8.98
N GLU A 107 11.57 6.45 8.23
CA GLU A 107 12.72 7.13 8.82
C GLU A 107 12.24 8.44 9.46
N THR A 108 12.51 8.59 10.75
CA THR A 108 11.88 9.55 11.67
C THR A 108 12.23 11.02 11.42
N THR A 109 12.90 11.34 10.31
CA THR A 109 13.45 12.67 10.04
C THR A 109 12.39 13.69 9.58
N ALA A 110 11.15 13.28 9.32
CA ALA A 110 10.15 14.14 8.67
C ALA A 110 8.82 14.35 9.43
N GLY A 111 8.62 13.73 10.60
CA GLY A 111 7.31 13.64 11.25
C GLY A 111 7.07 14.63 12.39
N SER A 112 6.19 15.63 12.22
CA SER A 112 5.60 16.31 13.38
C SER A 112 4.56 15.43 14.08
N GLU A 113 4.25 15.77 15.33
CA GLU A 113 3.22 15.11 16.13
C GLU A 113 1.87 15.11 15.40
N ALA A 114 1.03 14.12 15.70
CA ALA A 114 -0.32 14.06 15.18
C ALA A 114 -1.15 15.26 15.68
N ASP A 115 -1.91 15.89 14.79
CA ASP A 115 -2.95 16.87 15.13
C ASP A 115 -4.34 16.24 15.05
N ILE A 116 -5.32 16.94 15.60
CA ILE A 116 -6.74 16.61 15.51
C ILE A 116 -7.18 16.68 14.05
N SER A 117 -7.95 15.68 13.61
CA SER A 117 -8.52 15.68 12.26
C SER A 117 -9.50 16.85 12.11
N PRO A 118 -9.49 17.58 10.97
CA PRO A 118 -10.56 18.51 10.64
C PRO A 118 -11.90 17.77 10.61
N GLU A 119 -12.97 18.50 10.92
CA GLU A 119 -14.35 18.00 10.86
C GLU A 119 -14.81 17.79 9.41
N ILE A 120 -14.17 18.47 8.47
CA ILE A 120 -14.43 18.36 7.03
C ILE A 120 -13.98 16.98 6.53
N PRO A 121 -14.88 16.20 5.88
CA PRO A 121 -14.53 14.89 5.35
C PRO A 121 -13.39 14.95 4.34
N CYS A 122 -12.31 14.25 4.68
CA CYS A 122 -11.11 14.17 3.85
C CYS A 122 -10.81 12.68 3.59
N PRO A 123 -11.30 12.10 2.48
CA PRO A 123 -11.04 10.70 2.19
C PRO A 123 -9.54 10.44 2.03
N LYS A 124 -9.10 9.22 2.35
CA LYS A 124 -7.74 8.82 2.02
C LYS A 124 -7.64 8.67 0.49
N PHE A 125 -6.55 9.18 -0.07
CA PHE A 125 -6.26 8.97 -1.48
C PHE A 125 -5.41 7.70 -1.62
N ASP A 126 -5.91 6.74 -2.38
CA ASP A 126 -5.22 5.50 -2.72
C ASP A 126 -5.45 5.16 -4.20
N VAL A 127 -4.43 4.57 -4.81
CA VAL A 127 -4.46 4.19 -6.23
C VAL A 127 -4.36 2.67 -6.32
N GLU A 128 -5.39 2.08 -6.91
CA GLU A 128 -5.45 0.64 -7.14
C GLU A 128 -4.58 0.20 -8.32
N SER A 129 -4.13 -1.06 -8.28
CA SER A 129 -3.33 -1.63 -9.36
C SER A 129 -4.20 -1.92 -10.59
N LEU A 130 -3.79 -1.40 -11.75
CA LEU A 130 -4.45 -1.72 -13.02
C LEU A 130 -4.41 -3.22 -13.33
N ALA A 131 -3.40 -3.96 -12.85
CA ALA A 131 -3.35 -5.41 -13.05
C ALA A 131 -4.52 -6.12 -12.35
N GLN A 132 -4.95 -5.62 -11.20
CA GLN A 132 -6.11 -6.11 -10.44
C GLN A 132 -7.43 -5.70 -11.10
N PHE A 133 -7.52 -4.46 -11.59
CA PHE A 133 -8.73 -3.90 -12.20
C PHE A 133 -8.64 -3.82 -13.73
N ASN A 134 -8.03 -4.82 -14.37
CA ASN A 134 -7.72 -4.77 -15.81
C ASN A 134 -8.96 -4.72 -16.74
N LYS A 135 -10.15 -4.97 -16.20
CA LYS A 135 -11.43 -4.90 -16.93
C LYS A 135 -12.12 -3.52 -16.83
N VAL A 136 -11.58 -2.57 -16.07
CA VAL A 136 -12.19 -1.24 -15.89
C VAL A 136 -12.07 -0.39 -17.16
N LEU A 137 -11.01 -0.61 -17.94
CA LEU A 137 -10.74 0.09 -19.19
C LEU A 137 -11.45 -0.60 -20.35
N HIS A 138 -12.07 0.19 -21.21
CA HIS A 138 -12.74 -0.28 -22.43
C HIS A 138 -12.37 0.62 -23.61
N SER A 139 -12.49 0.07 -24.83
CA SER A 139 -12.18 0.79 -26.06
C SER A 139 -13.01 2.08 -26.17
N GLY A 140 -12.34 3.19 -26.51
CA GLY A 140 -12.97 4.51 -26.63
C GLY A 140 -13.12 5.29 -25.32
N MET A 141 -12.71 4.73 -24.18
CA MET A 141 -12.67 5.46 -22.90
C MET A 141 -11.57 6.52 -22.94
N GLU A 142 -11.92 7.77 -22.62
CA GLU A 142 -10.94 8.82 -22.39
C GLU A 142 -10.26 8.60 -21.03
N ILE A 143 -8.93 8.66 -21.01
CA ILE A 143 -8.12 8.46 -19.82
C ILE A 143 -7.10 9.59 -19.68
N VAL A 144 -6.82 9.94 -18.43
CA VAL A 144 -5.71 10.84 -18.07
C VAL A 144 -4.56 9.97 -17.56
N ILE A 145 -3.39 10.12 -18.17
CA ILE A 145 -2.17 9.43 -17.76
C ILE A 145 -1.25 10.45 -17.13
N THR A 146 -0.87 10.20 -15.88
CA THR A 146 0.10 11.00 -15.14
C THR A 146 1.28 10.14 -14.73
N GLU A 147 2.45 10.75 -14.55
CA GLU A 147 3.56 10.06 -13.90
C GLU A 147 3.18 9.73 -12.44
N LYS A 148 3.51 8.52 -11.99
CA LYS A 148 3.42 8.18 -10.58
C LYS A 148 4.72 8.58 -9.89
N ILE A 149 4.69 9.73 -9.23
CA ILE A 149 5.82 10.20 -8.41
C ILE A 149 6.01 9.28 -7.19
N HIS A 150 7.26 9.00 -6.86
CA HIS A 150 7.64 8.24 -5.67
C HIS A 150 8.07 9.21 -4.56
N GLY A 151 7.19 9.46 -3.60
CA GLY A 151 7.45 10.40 -2.53
C GLY A 151 6.65 10.12 -1.28
N ALA A 152 6.21 11.18 -0.62
CA ALA A 152 5.35 11.14 0.54
C ALA A 152 4.03 11.86 0.22
N GLN A 153 2.93 11.12 0.27
CA GLN A 153 1.60 11.70 0.07
C GLN A 153 1.36 12.86 1.05
N ALA A 154 0.82 13.94 0.53
CA ALA A 154 0.45 15.14 1.25
C ALA A 154 -1.02 15.50 1.03
N ARG A 155 -1.63 16.08 2.07
CA ARG A 155 -2.99 16.62 2.07
C ARG A 155 -2.97 18.01 2.69
N PHE A 156 -3.59 18.96 2.02
CA PHE A 156 -3.72 20.33 2.46
C PHE A 156 -5.19 20.74 2.44
N LEU A 157 -5.66 21.31 3.54
CA LEU A 157 -7.02 21.79 3.69
C LEU A 157 -6.99 23.16 4.38
N TYR A 158 -7.74 24.11 3.84
CA TYR A 158 -8.06 25.35 4.55
C TYR A 158 -9.53 25.30 4.97
N ASP A 159 -9.82 25.41 6.26
CA ASP A 159 -11.19 25.32 6.80
C ASP A 159 -11.91 26.67 6.91
N GLY A 160 -11.34 27.73 6.33
CA GLY A 160 -11.82 29.11 6.49
C GLY A 160 -11.23 29.85 7.70
N ILE A 161 -10.52 29.15 8.58
CA ILE A 161 -9.88 29.71 9.76
C ILE A 161 -8.37 29.43 9.73
N ARG A 162 -7.98 28.17 9.55
CA ARG A 162 -6.59 27.71 9.56
C ARG A 162 -6.31 26.67 8.48
N PHE A 163 -5.02 26.43 8.25
CA PHE A 163 -4.57 25.30 7.46
C PHE A 163 -4.48 24.03 8.29
N HIS A 164 -4.72 22.90 7.62
CA HIS A 164 -4.43 21.55 8.08
C HIS A 164 -3.51 20.90 7.05
N CYS A 165 -2.37 20.41 7.50
CA CYS A 165 -1.43 19.64 6.68
C CYS A 165 -1.38 18.20 7.18
N GLY A 166 -1.35 17.22 6.27
CA GLY A 166 -1.37 15.82 6.63
C GLY A 166 -0.61 14.91 5.69
N SER A 167 -0.18 13.76 6.22
CA SER A 167 0.27 12.60 5.46
C SER A 167 -0.95 11.80 4.97
N LYS A 168 -0.70 10.66 4.31
CA LYS A 168 -1.74 9.69 3.96
C LYS A 168 -2.63 9.28 5.15
N ASN A 169 -2.05 9.12 6.33
CA ASN A 169 -2.74 8.52 7.47
C ASN A 169 -3.02 9.50 8.61
N GLU A 170 -2.28 10.60 8.72
CA GLU A 170 -2.31 11.46 9.90
C GLU A 170 -2.29 12.94 9.53
N TRP A 171 -3.02 13.74 10.29
CA TRP A 171 -2.86 15.19 10.31
C TRP A 171 -1.69 15.56 11.21
N LYS A 172 -1.03 16.65 10.89
CA LYS A 172 0.27 16.99 11.43
C LYS A 172 0.21 18.34 12.12
N LYS A 173 0.63 18.40 13.39
CA LYS A 173 0.76 19.67 14.10
C LYS A 173 1.71 20.57 13.33
N GLU A 174 1.40 21.85 13.35
CA GLU A 174 2.18 22.90 12.71
C GLU A 174 3.62 22.87 13.20
N ASN A 175 4.54 22.67 12.26
CA ASN A 175 5.96 22.62 12.52
C ASN A 175 6.73 22.93 11.22
N PRO A 176 7.49 24.02 11.14
CA PRO A 176 8.27 24.37 9.95
C PRO A 176 9.34 23.33 9.54
N SER A 177 9.74 22.45 10.47
CA SER A 177 10.65 21.34 10.15
C SER A 177 9.95 20.15 9.48
N SER A 178 8.61 20.09 9.54
CA SER A 178 7.77 19.07 8.93
C SER A 178 7.75 19.23 7.41
N ILE A 179 7.95 18.12 6.68
CA ILE A 179 7.96 18.16 5.21
C ILE A 179 6.61 18.61 4.65
N TRP A 180 5.50 18.31 5.33
CA TRP A 180 4.15 18.68 4.88
C TRP A 180 3.91 20.18 5.02
N TRP A 181 4.21 20.76 6.18
CA TRP A 181 4.06 22.20 6.40
C TRP A 181 5.02 23.00 5.51
N ARG A 182 6.28 22.57 5.39
CA ARG A 182 7.22 23.18 4.45
C ARG A 182 6.73 23.09 3.00
N ALA A 183 6.13 21.98 2.59
CA ALA A 183 5.62 21.83 1.23
C ALA A 183 4.46 22.80 0.97
N LEU A 184 3.58 23.04 1.95
CA LEU A 184 2.52 24.06 1.83
C LEU A 184 3.11 25.46 1.61
N GLU A 185 4.14 25.83 2.37
CA GLU A 185 4.76 27.17 2.32
C GLU A 185 5.63 27.40 1.07
N THR A 186 6.41 26.39 0.69
CA THR A 186 7.45 26.52 -0.37
C THR A 186 6.94 26.21 -1.77
N THR A 187 5.84 25.47 -1.89
CA THR A 187 5.25 25.19 -3.21
C THR A 187 4.52 26.42 -3.71
N SER A 188 4.90 26.92 -4.88
CA SER A 188 4.30 28.13 -5.42
C SER A 188 2.79 27.93 -5.64
N GLY A 189 1.99 28.70 -4.92
CA GLY A 189 0.53 28.76 -5.08
C GLY A 189 -0.28 27.72 -4.30
N SER A 190 0.33 26.81 -3.53
CA SER A 190 -0.43 25.83 -2.72
C SER A 190 -1.33 26.48 -1.68
N GLU A 191 -0.82 27.47 -0.93
CA GLU A 191 -1.63 28.24 0.03
C GLU A 191 -2.78 28.97 -0.65
N GLY A 192 -2.48 29.70 -1.73
CA GLY A 192 -3.49 30.44 -2.48
C GLY A 192 -4.55 29.54 -3.11
N LEU A 193 -4.17 28.35 -3.57
CA LEU A 193 -5.09 27.36 -4.12
C LEU A 193 -6.03 26.81 -3.03
N ALA A 194 -5.49 26.45 -1.86
CA ALA A 194 -6.29 25.99 -0.73
C ALA A 194 -7.21 27.10 -0.19
N GLN A 195 -6.73 28.35 -0.09
CA GLN A 195 -7.53 29.48 0.38
C GLN A 195 -8.63 29.88 -0.60
N SER A 196 -8.38 29.77 -1.91
CA SER A 196 -9.40 30.05 -2.93
C SER A 196 -10.48 28.96 -3.00
N HIS A 197 -10.23 27.80 -2.41
CA HIS A 197 -11.14 26.66 -2.36
C HIS A 197 -11.25 26.15 -0.91
N PRO A 198 -11.82 26.95 0.01
CA PRO A 198 -11.99 26.52 1.40
C PRO A 198 -12.84 25.25 1.47
N GLU A 199 -12.59 24.44 2.48
CA GLU A 199 -13.23 23.15 2.72
C GLU A 199 -12.97 22.08 1.64
N ILE A 200 -12.08 22.35 0.69
CA ILE A 200 -11.61 21.37 -0.30
C ILE A 200 -10.21 20.88 0.10
N THR A 201 -10.03 19.55 0.14
CA THR A 201 -8.71 18.96 0.34
C THR A 201 -7.96 18.89 -0.99
N ILE A 202 -6.75 19.43 -1.01
CA ILE A 202 -5.79 19.27 -2.09
C ILE A 202 -4.86 18.11 -1.74
N TYR A 203 -4.71 17.18 -2.69
CA TYR A 203 -3.81 16.04 -2.57
C TYR A 203 -2.57 16.26 -3.44
N GLY A 204 -1.43 15.82 -2.96
CA GLY A 204 -0.18 15.86 -3.70
C GLY A 204 0.82 14.81 -3.22
N GLU A 205 1.96 14.75 -3.89
CA GLU A 205 3.09 13.91 -3.52
C GLU A 205 4.32 14.81 -3.31
N ILE A 206 4.86 14.83 -2.10
CA ILE A 206 6.12 15.54 -1.81
C ILE A 206 7.26 14.62 -2.25
N TYR A 207 8.22 15.12 -3.01
CA TYR A 207 9.33 14.32 -3.54
C TYR A 207 10.64 15.11 -3.54
N GLY A 208 11.76 14.41 -3.77
CA GLY A 208 13.11 14.99 -3.79
C GLY A 208 14.05 14.33 -2.79
N SER A 209 15.30 14.79 -2.80
CA SER A 209 16.37 14.23 -1.96
C SER A 209 15.99 14.20 -0.47
N GLY A 210 16.05 13.01 0.14
CA GLY A 210 15.78 12.81 1.56
C GLY A 210 14.30 12.62 1.93
N VAL A 211 13.40 12.54 0.94
CA VAL A 211 11.98 12.20 1.17
C VAL A 211 11.74 10.69 1.06
N GLN A 212 12.30 10.06 0.03
CA GLN A 212 12.26 8.62 -0.26
C GLN A 212 13.53 8.19 -1.00
N ASP A 213 13.59 6.93 -1.40
CA ASP A 213 14.75 6.30 -2.07
C ASP A 213 15.15 6.96 -3.41
N LEU A 214 14.25 7.71 -4.06
CA LEU A 214 14.53 8.39 -5.32
C LEU A 214 14.92 9.86 -5.11
N SER A 215 16.13 10.21 -5.55
CA SER A 215 16.60 11.59 -5.67
C SER A 215 16.18 12.14 -7.04
N TYR A 216 14.93 12.60 -7.12
CA TYR A 216 14.48 13.46 -8.22
C TYR A 216 15.22 14.80 -8.25
#